data_AF-A0AAU5NQW8-F1
#
_entry.id   AF-A0AAU5NQW8-F1
#
_cell.length_a   1.000
_cell.length_b   1.000
_cell.length_c   1.000
_cell.angle_alpha   90.00
_cell.angle_beta   90.00
_cell.angle_gamma   90.00
#
_symmetry.space_group_name_H-M   'P 1'
#
loop_
_entity.id
_entity.type
_entity.pdbx_description
1 polymer ?
#
loop_
_entity_poly.entity_id
_entity_poly.type
_entity_poly.pdbx_seq_one_letter_code
_entity_poly.pdbx_strand_id
1 'polypeptide(L)'
;MPEPRSALQGMGTAMWSSEDGTAYEVALEGINHVVGAYSRLIAEAEAAGATERVENLSAEQRRWAARRKSISPADRTEVDAVTAECARPLAELRGTA
;
A
#
# COMPACT_ATOMS: atom_id res chain seq x y z
N MET A 1 37.45 25.84 -8.28
CA MET A 1 36.70 24.57 -8.19
C MET A 1 35.45 24.72 -9.04
N PRO A 2 35.13 23.83 -9.99
CA PRO A 2 33.83 23.87 -10.65
C PRO A 2 32.75 23.40 -9.67
N GLU A 3 31.61 24.10 -9.65
CA GLU A 3 30.42 23.73 -8.87
C GLU A 3 29.94 22.31 -9.23
N PRO A 4 29.46 21.52 -8.26
CA PRO A 4 28.90 20.21 -8.55
C PRO A 4 27.66 20.36 -9.43
N ARG A 5 27.69 19.77 -10.63
CA ARG A 5 26.49 19.66 -11.47
C ARG A 5 25.41 18.93 -10.69
N SER A 6 24.24 19.54 -10.58
CA SER A 6 23.09 18.92 -9.95
C SER A 6 22.77 17.60 -10.65
N ALA A 7 22.58 16.52 -9.88
CA ALA A 7 22.18 15.22 -10.41
C ALA A 7 20.84 15.28 -11.16
N LEU A 8 20.04 16.31 -10.91
CA LEU A 8 18.76 16.57 -11.56
C LEU A 8 18.90 17.26 -12.93
N GLN A 9 20.10 17.73 -13.28
CA GLN A 9 20.37 18.46 -14.52
C GLN A 9 20.35 17.48 -15.71
N GLY A 10 19.15 17.21 -16.23
CA GLY A 10 18.90 16.27 -17.33
C GLY A 10 17.76 15.28 -17.06
N MET A 11 17.26 15.21 -15.82
CA MET A 11 15.98 14.57 -15.54
C MET A 11 14.87 15.53 -15.98
N GLY A 12 14.06 15.14 -16.95
CA GLY A 12 12.91 15.94 -17.37
C GLY A 12 11.97 16.26 -16.21
N THR A 13 11.06 17.22 -16.40
CA THR A 13 10.04 17.51 -15.39
C THR A 13 9.22 16.26 -15.08
N ALA A 14 9.00 16.00 -13.79
CA ALA A 14 8.07 14.96 -13.37
C ALA A 14 6.73 15.19 -14.07
N MET A 15 6.19 14.16 -14.73
CA MET A 15 4.93 14.27 -15.48
C MET A 15 3.68 14.31 -14.58
N TRP A 16 3.85 14.16 -13.28
CA TRP A 16 2.77 14.11 -12.29
C TRP A 16 2.79 15.36 -11.40
N SER A 17 1.60 15.79 -10.97
CA SER A 17 1.47 16.95 -10.09
C SER A 17 1.85 16.58 -8.66
N SER A 18 2.20 17.58 -7.82
CA SER A 18 2.46 17.32 -6.40
C SER A 18 1.27 16.66 -5.69
N GLU A 19 0.04 16.99 -6.10
CA GLU A 19 -1.19 16.39 -5.58
C GLU A 19 -1.31 14.90 -5.93
N ASP A 20 -0.91 14.50 -7.14
CA ASP A 20 -0.86 13.09 -7.54
C ASP A 20 0.17 12.30 -6.73
N GLY A 21 1.32 12.93 -6.44
CA GLY A 21 2.31 12.36 -5.54
C GLY A 21 1.76 12.13 -4.13
N THR A 22 1.09 13.13 -3.55
CA THR A 22 0.47 12.99 -2.23
C THR A 22 -0.58 11.89 -2.22
N ALA A 23 -1.46 11.82 -3.22
CA ALA A 23 -2.48 10.79 -3.28
C ALA A 23 -1.89 9.38 -3.43
N TYR A 24 -0.83 9.25 -4.23
CA TYR A 24 -0.10 8.00 -4.37
C TYR A 24 0.48 7.52 -3.03
N GLU A 25 1.10 8.42 -2.26
CA GLU A 25 1.60 8.08 -0.92
C GLU A 25 0.47 7.69 0.05
N VAL A 26 -0.67 8.40 0.01
CA VAL A 26 -1.86 8.02 0.80
C VAL A 26 -2.35 6.61 0.44
N ALA A 27 -2.36 6.26 -0.85
CA ALA A 27 -2.71 4.91 -1.28
C ALA A 27 -1.71 3.86 -0.78
N LEU A 28 -0.40 4.14 -0.85
CA LEU A 28 0.64 3.26 -0.32
C LEU A 28 0.51 3.04 1.19
N GLU A 29 0.26 4.11 1.96
CA GLU A 29 0.02 4.04 3.40
C GLU A 29 -1.23 3.23 3.73
N GLY A 30 -2.32 3.42 2.97
CA GLY A 30 -3.52 2.60 3.07
C GLY A 30 -3.23 1.10 2.93
N ILE A 31 -2.49 0.72 1.90
CA ILE A 31 -2.08 -0.69 1.70
C ILE A 31 -1.21 -1.18 2.87
N ASN A 32 -0.25 -0.37 3.33
CA ASN A 32 0.61 -0.76 4.45
C ASN A 32 -0.18 -1.02 5.74
N HIS A 33 -1.19 -0.20 6.03
CA HIS A 33 -2.10 -0.44 7.16
C HIS A 33 -2.88 -1.75 7.00
N VAL A 34 -3.40 -2.04 5.81
CA VAL A 34 -4.09 -3.31 5.54
C VAL A 34 -3.16 -4.51 5.74
N VAL A 35 -1.94 -4.46 5.18
CA VAL A 35 -0.93 -5.52 5.34
C VAL A 35 -0.58 -5.74 6.82
N GLY A 36 -0.37 -4.66 7.57
CA GLY A 36 -0.08 -4.72 9.00
C GLY A 36 -1.23 -5.33 9.81
N ALA A 37 -2.48 -5.00 9.47
CA ALA A 37 -3.65 -5.60 10.11
C ALA A 37 -3.76 -7.10 9.82
N TYR A 38 -3.47 -7.54 8.59
CA TYR A 38 -3.38 -8.98 8.28
C TYR A 38 -2.25 -9.66 9.06
N SER A 39 -1.08 -9.03 9.25
CA SER A 39 -0.01 -9.60 10.08
C SER A 39 -0.49 -9.92 11.50
N ARG A 40 -1.25 -9.00 12.12
CA ARG A 40 -1.83 -9.23 13.45
C ARG A 40 -2.79 -10.41 13.44
N LEU A 41 -3.73 -10.46 12.50
CA LEU A 41 -4.71 -11.54 12.42
C LEU A 41 -4.07 -12.91 12.15
N ILE A 42 -2.99 -12.95 11.35
CA ILE A 42 -2.21 -14.16 11.11
C ILE A 42 -1.61 -14.65 12.43
N ALA A 43 -0.95 -13.78 13.19
CA ALA A 43 -0.36 -14.15 14.48
C ALA A 43 -1.42 -14.67 15.48
N GLU A 44 -2.62 -14.07 15.50
CA GLU A 44 -3.75 -14.53 16.32
C GLU A 44 -4.23 -15.93 15.87
N ALA A 45 -4.35 -16.16 14.56
CA ALA A 45 -4.76 -17.44 14.02
C ALA A 45 -3.71 -18.54 14.25
N GLU A 46 -2.41 -18.19 14.16
CA GLU A 46 -1.29 -19.08 14.49
C GLU A 46 -1.33 -19.49 15.97
N ALA A 47 -1.52 -18.53 16.88
CA ALA A 47 -1.65 -18.79 18.31
C ALA A 47 -2.85 -19.69 18.64
N ALA A 48 -3.92 -19.61 17.86
CA ALA A 48 -5.11 -20.45 17.99
C ALA A 48 -4.97 -21.82 17.29
N GLY A 49 -3.88 -22.09 16.57
CA GLY A 49 -3.71 -23.33 15.80
C GLY A 49 -4.66 -23.45 14.60
N ALA A 50 -5.20 -22.34 14.09
CA ALA A 50 -6.20 -22.32 13.03
C ALA A 50 -5.54 -22.27 11.64
N THR A 51 -4.93 -23.38 11.21
CA THR A 51 -4.10 -23.45 9.98
C THR A 51 -4.82 -22.94 8.72
N GLU A 52 -6.06 -23.34 8.47
CA GLU A 52 -6.83 -22.87 7.30
C GLU A 52 -7.02 -21.34 7.33
N ARG A 53 -7.23 -20.77 8.52
CA ARG A 53 -7.38 -19.32 8.70
C ARG A 53 -6.05 -18.61 8.41
N VAL A 54 -4.93 -19.17 8.86
CA VAL A 54 -3.58 -18.63 8.57
C VAL A 54 -3.32 -18.60 7.07
N GLU A 55 -3.64 -19.68 6.35
CA GLU A 55 -3.44 -19.77 4.90
C GLU A 55 -4.26 -18.71 4.15
N ASN A 56 -5.54 -18.58 4.50
CA ASN A 56 -6.44 -17.61 3.88
C ASN A 56 -5.98 -16.16 4.13
N LEU A 57 -5.66 -15.81 5.37
CA LEU A 57 -5.17 -14.47 5.72
C LEU A 57 -3.83 -14.16 5.06
N SER A 58 -2.93 -15.14 4.97
CA SER A 58 -1.63 -14.99 4.29
C SER A 58 -1.80 -14.78 2.78
N ALA A 59 -2.78 -15.43 2.16
CA ALA A 59 -3.08 -15.22 0.75
C ALA A 59 -3.56 -13.79 0.49
N GLU A 60 -4.46 -13.26 1.33
CA GLU A 60 -4.95 -11.89 1.23
C GLU A 60 -3.83 -10.87 1.49
N GLN A 61 -2.99 -11.07 2.51
CA GLN A 61 -1.83 -10.21 2.75
C GLN A 61 -0.90 -10.14 1.54
N ARG A 62 -0.61 -11.29 0.89
CA ARG A 62 0.23 -11.34 -0.31
C ARG A 62 -0.40 -10.60 -1.49
N ARG A 63 -1.73 -10.66 -1.65
CA ARG A 63 -2.45 -9.90 -2.68
C ARG A 63 -2.26 -8.40 -2.49
N TRP A 64 -2.41 -7.89 -1.26
CA TRP A 64 -2.17 -6.48 -0.95
C TRP A 64 -0.71 -6.06 -1.14
N ALA A 65 0.24 -6.90 -0.71
CA ALA A 65 1.66 -6.64 -0.95
C ALA A 65 2.02 -6.62 -2.44
N ALA A 66 1.36 -7.43 -3.28
CA ALA A 66 1.50 -7.39 -4.73
C ALA A 66 0.85 -6.14 -5.33
N ARG A 67 -0.34 -5.74 -4.84
CA ARG A 67 -1.04 -4.51 -5.25
C ARG A 67 -0.16 -3.27 -5.02
N ARG A 68 0.54 -3.19 -3.89
CA ARG A 68 1.48 -2.11 -3.60
C ARG A 68 2.56 -1.94 -4.68
N LYS A 69 3.00 -3.03 -5.30
CA LYS A 69 4.05 -3.02 -6.32
C LYS A 69 3.53 -2.68 -7.71
N SER A 70 2.22 -2.77 -7.94
CA SER A 70 1.64 -2.55 -9.26
C SER A 70 1.19 -1.11 -9.48
N ILE A 71 0.93 -0.36 -8.41
CA ILE A 71 0.39 0.99 -8.53
C ILE A 71 1.42 1.98 -9.08
N SER A 72 0.95 2.90 -9.91
CA SER A 72 1.78 3.96 -10.49
C SER A 72 1.28 5.34 -10.05
N PRO A 73 2.16 6.29 -9.66
CA PRO A 73 1.76 7.67 -9.38
C PRO A 73 1.25 8.40 -10.63
N ALA A 74 1.51 7.87 -11.84
CA ALA A 74 1.01 8.44 -13.08
C ALA A 74 -0.42 8.00 -13.44
N ASP A 75 -1.00 7.01 -12.74
CA ASP A 75 -2.38 6.56 -12.94
C ASP A 75 -3.24 6.99 -11.75
N ARG A 76 -3.78 8.21 -11.85
CA ARG A 76 -4.59 8.78 -10.77
C ARG A 76 -5.86 7.97 -10.49
N THR A 77 -6.45 7.37 -11.52
CA THR A 77 -7.66 6.56 -11.37
C THR A 77 -7.37 5.30 -10.57
N GLU A 78 -6.23 4.66 -10.84
CA GLU A 78 -5.76 3.50 -10.07
C GLU A 78 -5.48 3.86 -8.60
N VAL A 79 -4.83 5.00 -8.35
CA VAL A 79 -4.53 5.50 -6.99
C VAL A 79 -5.80 5.73 -6.17
N ASP A 80 -6.79 6.40 -6.75
CA ASP A 80 -8.05 6.66 -6.07
C ASP A 80 -8.84 5.36 -5.82
N ALA A 81 -8.83 4.44 -6.79
CA ALA A 81 -9.46 3.12 -6.63
C ALA A 81 -8.85 2.33 -5.48
N VAL A 82 -7.51 2.25 -5.40
CA VAL A 82 -6.80 1.56 -4.32
C VAL A 82 -7.09 2.18 -2.96
N THR A 83 -7.16 3.50 -2.90
CA THR A 83 -7.51 4.21 -1.66
C THR A 83 -8.91 3.82 -1.17
N ALA A 84 -9.89 3.74 -2.08
CA ALA A 84 -11.24 3.28 -1.76
C ALA A 84 -11.29 1.78 -1.40
N GLU A 85 -10.52 0.94 -2.10
CA GLU A 85 -10.43 -0.50 -1.82
C GLU A 85 -9.89 -0.77 -0.40
N CYS A 86 -8.90 0.02 0.06
CA CYS A 86 -8.34 -0.11 1.41
C CYS A 86 -9.33 0.24 2.52
N ALA A 87 -10.33 1.09 2.25
CA ALA A 87 -11.27 1.56 3.26
C ALA A 87 -12.10 0.44 3.88
N ARG A 88 -12.52 -0.55 3.08
CA ARG A 88 -13.38 -1.64 3.55
C ARG A 88 -12.66 -2.61 4.49
N PRO A 89 -11.50 -3.21 4.13
CA PRO A 89 -10.75 -4.03 5.07
C PRO A 89 -10.41 -3.27 6.35
N LEU A 90 -9.99 -1.99 6.25
CA LEU A 90 -9.67 -1.21 7.44
C LEU A 90 -10.88 -0.97 8.34
N ALA A 91 -12.08 -0.77 7.79
CA ALA A 91 -13.31 -0.65 8.57
C ALA A 91 -13.68 -1.96 9.27
N GLU A 92 -13.65 -3.09 8.55
CA GLU A 92 -13.92 -4.43 9.09
C GLU A 92 -12.93 -4.80 10.20
N LEU A 93 -11.65 -4.47 10.01
CA LEU A 93 -10.56 -4.73 10.95
C LEU A 93 -10.59 -3.82 12.19
N ARG A 94 -11.21 -2.64 12.10
CA ARG A 94 -11.45 -1.73 13.24
C ARG A 94 -12.71 -2.08 14.03
N GLY A 95 -13.73 -2.65 13.36
CA GLY A 95 -14.96 -3.12 14.00
C GLY A 95 -14.82 -4.45 14.74
N THR A 96 -13.65 -5.09 14.65
CA THR A 96 -13.29 -6.35 15.32
C THR A 96 -12.36 -6.13 16.54
N ALA A 97 -12.17 -4.87 16.94
CA ALA A 97 -11.39 -4.48 18.13
C ALA A 97 -12.27 -4.37 19.39
#